data_AF-F7M4P1-F1
#
_entry.id   AF-F7M4P1-F1
#
_cell.length_a   1.000
_cell.length_b   1.000
_cell.length_c   1.000
_cell.angle_alpha   90.00
_cell.angle_beta   90.00
_cell.angle_gamma   90.00
#
_symmetry.space_group_name_H-M   'P 1'
#
loop_
_entity.id
_entity.type
_entity.pdbx_description
1 polymer ?
#
loop_
_entity_poly.entity_id
_entity_poly.type
_entity_poly.pdbx_seq_one_letter_code
_entity_poly.pdbx_strand_id
1 'polypeptide(L)'
;MLYKKCQIIVLIPIFLFHVVTSFAQQRDSRVREYLSPIHIVWQQESQLIQGAEYLLRSGHGQANLVNNELCKLSSTGQQHPAILFDFGKELQGGLQIVTGMPASHAPVTIRVRLGESVSEAMCDIDEVNGATNDHAMRDFVISVPWLGVLEVGNSGFRFARIDLLDDSAELHLKEIRAISIFQDIPYKGSFRCNDERLNQIWQTGAYTVHLNMQDYIWDGIKRDRLVWIRDLHPEVMTVNTVFGYNEVIPKSLDLIRDSTPLPQWMTMCTYSLWWILIQRDWYLYQGNLDYLKEQKGHLCDLLQLIMTRIGEDGLEKFNDNEGRFLDWPSCENPLYTKSFH
;
A
#
# COMPACT_ATOMS: atom_id res chain seq x y z
N MET A 1 -49.29 -23.84 -66.16
CA MET A 1 -48.19 -23.62 -65.19
C MET A 1 -47.93 -22.13 -65.08
N LEU A 2 -48.30 -21.51 -63.96
CA LEU A 2 -47.81 -20.19 -63.56
C LEU A 2 -47.79 -20.16 -62.03
N TYR A 3 -46.61 -20.40 -61.46
CA TYR A 3 -46.35 -20.36 -60.02
C TYR A 3 -46.17 -18.90 -59.59
N LYS A 4 -47.07 -18.37 -58.75
CA LYS A 4 -46.83 -17.12 -58.00
C LYS A 4 -45.92 -17.45 -56.80
N LYS A 5 -44.70 -16.91 -56.80
CA LYS A 5 -43.80 -16.92 -55.64
C LYS A 5 -44.31 -15.91 -54.60
N CYS A 6 -44.68 -16.40 -53.42
CA CYS A 6 -44.92 -15.59 -52.24
C CYS A 6 -43.60 -15.46 -51.47
N GLN A 7 -43.07 -14.24 -51.33
CA GLN A 7 -41.89 -13.98 -50.51
C GLN A 7 -42.35 -13.66 -49.07
N ILE A 8 -41.94 -14.50 -48.12
CA ILE A 8 -42.08 -14.25 -46.69
C ILE A 8 -40.85 -13.45 -46.25
N ILE A 9 -41.07 -12.22 -45.77
CA ILE A 9 -40.02 -11.40 -45.16
C ILE A 9 -39.99 -11.74 -43.67
N VAL A 10 -38.89 -12.34 -43.21
CA VAL A 10 -38.62 -12.55 -41.79
C VAL A 10 -37.84 -11.35 -41.27
N LEU A 11 -38.47 -10.55 -40.42
CA LEU A 11 -37.82 -9.45 -39.69
C LEU A 11 -37.19 -10.02 -38.40
N ILE A 12 -35.87 -10.10 -38.36
CA ILE A 12 -35.11 -10.40 -37.14
C ILE A 12 -34.89 -9.07 -36.40
N PRO A 13 -35.38 -8.92 -35.15
CA PRO A 13 -35.12 -7.71 -34.38
C PRO A 13 -33.65 -7.72 -33.92
N ILE A 14 -32.85 -6.81 -34.48
CA ILE A 14 -31.49 -6.54 -34.02
C ILE A 14 -31.61 -5.74 -32.72
N PHE A 15 -31.44 -6.40 -31.58
CA PHE A 15 -31.25 -5.72 -30.30
C PHE A 15 -29.90 -5.00 -30.34
N LEU A 16 -29.91 -3.68 -30.52
CA LEU A 16 -28.76 -2.84 -30.25
C LEU A 16 -28.46 -2.91 -28.76
N PHE A 17 -27.46 -3.69 -28.36
CA PHE A 17 -26.82 -3.54 -27.06
C PHE A 17 -26.13 -2.17 -27.03
N HIS A 18 -26.79 -1.17 -26.44
CA HIS A 18 -26.11 0.04 -26.02
C HIS A 18 -25.20 -0.32 -24.86
N VAL A 19 -23.92 -0.50 -25.16
CA VAL A 19 -22.87 -0.55 -24.14
C VAL A 19 -22.82 0.85 -23.53
N VAL A 20 -23.43 1.01 -22.36
CA VAL A 20 -23.28 2.22 -21.55
C VAL A 20 -21.87 2.19 -20.99
N THR A 21 -20.91 2.78 -21.70
CA THR A 21 -19.57 3.00 -21.19
C THR A 21 -19.63 4.14 -20.17
N SER A 22 -19.53 3.81 -18.88
CA SER A 22 -19.26 4.83 -17.87
C SER A 22 -17.85 5.39 -18.10
N PHE A 23 -17.77 6.71 -18.31
CA PHE A 23 -16.50 7.42 -18.37
C PHE A 23 -16.11 7.80 -16.93
N ALA A 24 -15.06 7.16 -16.41
CA ALA A 24 -14.43 7.59 -15.17
C ALA A 24 -13.42 8.71 -15.50
N GLN A 25 -13.29 9.71 -14.63
CA GLN A 25 -12.27 10.76 -14.78
C GLN A 25 -10.86 10.21 -14.58
N GLN A 26 -10.71 9.22 -13.69
CA GLN A 26 -9.50 8.44 -13.47
C GLN A 26 -9.91 7.02 -13.05
N ARG A 27 -9.18 6.01 -13.53
CA ARG A 27 -9.34 4.62 -13.10
C ARG A 27 -8.11 4.24 -12.28
N ASP A 28 -8.33 3.58 -11.15
CA ASP A 28 -7.26 2.93 -10.40
C ASP A 28 -6.79 1.70 -11.18
N SER A 29 -5.48 1.58 -11.44
CA SER A 29 -4.90 0.44 -12.16
C SER A 29 -4.61 -0.74 -11.25
N ARG A 30 -4.64 -0.54 -9.93
CA ARG A 30 -4.38 -1.58 -8.94
C ARG A 30 -5.60 -2.49 -8.79
N VAL A 31 -5.31 -3.70 -8.32
CA VAL A 31 -6.32 -4.69 -7.95
C VAL A 31 -6.45 -4.80 -6.45
N ARG A 32 -7.53 -5.46 -6.02
CA ARG A 32 -7.83 -5.72 -4.61
C ARG A 32 -7.98 -7.21 -4.39
N GLU A 33 -7.19 -7.76 -3.48
CA GLU A 33 -7.33 -9.13 -3.00
C GLU A 33 -7.82 -9.15 -1.56
N TYR A 34 -8.64 -10.15 -1.22
CA TYR A 34 -9.18 -10.32 0.12
C TYR A 34 -8.53 -11.53 0.78
N LEU A 35 -7.90 -11.33 1.93
CA LEU A 35 -7.15 -12.35 2.65
C LEU A 35 -7.73 -12.54 4.05
N SER A 36 -8.15 -13.75 4.40
CA SER A 36 -8.48 -14.09 5.78
C SER A 36 -7.20 -14.16 6.64
N PRO A 37 -7.27 -13.84 7.94
CA PRO A 37 -6.15 -14.06 8.83
C PRO A 37 -5.82 -15.55 8.93
N ILE A 38 -4.53 -15.86 9.07
CA ILE A 38 -4.04 -17.23 9.17
C ILE A 38 -3.87 -17.68 10.62
N HIS A 39 -3.68 -16.73 11.54
CA HIS A 39 -3.54 -16.99 12.97
C HIS A 39 -4.23 -15.92 13.84
N ILE A 40 -4.67 -16.34 15.03
CA ILE A 40 -4.97 -15.46 16.15
C ILE A 40 -3.75 -15.52 17.07
N VAL A 41 -3.07 -14.39 17.24
CA VAL A 41 -1.81 -14.33 17.99
C VAL A 41 -2.06 -14.05 19.46
N TRP A 42 -3.15 -13.33 19.77
CA TRP A 42 -3.47 -12.90 21.13
C TRP A 42 -4.96 -12.56 21.28
N GLN A 43 -5.48 -12.69 22.51
CA GLN A 43 -6.85 -12.32 22.89
C GLN A 43 -6.90 -11.66 24.28
N GLN A 44 -7.69 -10.61 24.42
CA GLN A 44 -8.09 -10.02 25.71
C GLN A 44 -9.42 -10.61 26.15
N GLU A 45 -9.57 -10.94 27.43
CA GLU A 45 -10.82 -11.46 27.99
C GLU A 45 -11.39 -12.62 27.17
N SER A 46 -10.54 -13.61 26.84
CA SER A 46 -10.87 -14.71 25.94
C SER A 46 -12.15 -15.49 26.30
N GLN A 47 -12.55 -15.51 27.57
CA GLN A 47 -13.80 -16.09 28.05
C GLN A 47 -15.05 -15.38 27.52
N LEU A 48 -14.92 -14.14 27.05
CA LEU A 48 -15.95 -13.31 26.44
C LEU A 48 -15.96 -13.39 24.91
N ILE A 49 -15.14 -14.28 24.34
CA ILE A 49 -14.98 -14.48 22.90
C ILE A 49 -15.34 -15.92 22.56
N GLN A 50 -16.34 -16.10 21.69
CA GLN A 50 -16.80 -17.41 21.24
C GLN A 50 -16.66 -17.52 19.72
N GLY A 51 -16.23 -18.68 19.20
CA GLY A 51 -16.16 -18.92 17.76
C GLY A 51 -15.07 -18.14 17.02
N ALA A 52 -13.98 -17.75 17.69
CA ALA A 52 -12.91 -16.97 17.06
C ALA A 52 -12.25 -17.71 15.89
N GLU A 53 -12.21 -19.04 15.95
CA GLU A 53 -11.67 -19.93 14.90
C GLU A 53 -12.42 -19.81 13.57
N TYR A 54 -13.68 -19.35 13.55
CA TYR A 54 -14.41 -19.11 12.31
C TYR A 54 -13.81 -17.95 11.51
N LEU A 55 -13.17 -16.98 12.18
CA LEU A 55 -12.55 -15.82 11.51
C LEU A 55 -11.27 -16.19 10.74
N LEU A 56 -10.69 -17.37 10.98
CA LEU A 56 -9.54 -17.88 10.23
C LEU A 56 -9.93 -18.53 8.89
N ARG A 57 -11.22 -18.74 8.65
CA ARG A 57 -11.71 -19.40 7.44
C ARG A 57 -11.81 -18.39 6.30
N SER A 58 -11.61 -18.87 5.07
CA SER A 58 -11.90 -18.07 3.87
C SER A 58 -13.39 -17.80 3.78
N GLY A 59 -13.75 -16.53 3.75
CA GLY A 59 -15.12 -16.07 3.59
C GLY A 59 -15.37 -15.41 2.23
N HIS A 60 -16.63 -15.05 1.97
CA HIS A 60 -17.06 -14.49 0.69
C HIS A 60 -17.41 -12.99 0.78
N GLY A 61 -17.28 -12.38 1.96
CA GLY A 61 -17.44 -10.93 2.14
C GLY A 61 -18.87 -10.44 2.17
N GLN A 62 -19.84 -11.33 2.34
CA GLN A 62 -21.27 -10.99 2.23
C GLN A 62 -21.98 -11.27 3.54
N ALA A 63 -22.64 -10.25 4.09
CA ALA A 63 -23.56 -10.45 5.19
C ALA A 63 -24.73 -11.33 4.73
N ASN A 64 -25.12 -12.30 5.55
CA ASN A 64 -26.23 -13.21 5.27
C ASN A 64 -27.15 -13.35 6.48
N LEU A 65 -28.41 -13.74 6.24
CA LEU A 65 -29.46 -13.79 7.28
C LEU A 65 -29.33 -14.98 8.25
N VAL A 66 -28.25 -15.76 8.20
CA VAL A 66 -28.03 -16.95 9.04
C VAL A 66 -26.93 -16.67 10.05
N ASN A 67 -27.24 -16.73 11.35
CA ASN A 67 -26.24 -16.57 12.43
C ASN A 67 -25.62 -17.91 12.84
N ASN A 68 -24.96 -18.58 11.90
CA ASN A 68 -24.09 -19.72 12.19
C ASN A 68 -22.64 -19.35 11.90
N GLU A 69 -21.71 -20.12 12.47
CA GLU A 69 -20.27 -20.04 12.14
C GLU A 69 -19.69 -18.62 12.21
N LEU A 70 -19.96 -17.92 13.31
CA LEU A 70 -19.50 -16.55 13.56
C LEU A 70 -18.75 -16.45 14.88
N CYS A 71 -17.94 -15.41 14.99
CA CYS A 71 -17.31 -15.02 16.24
C CYS A 71 -18.19 -14.01 16.99
N LYS A 72 -18.43 -14.27 18.27
CA LYS A 72 -19.19 -13.40 19.16
C LYS A 72 -18.26 -12.83 20.23
N LEU A 73 -18.20 -11.51 20.31
CA LEU A 73 -17.52 -10.76 21.36
C LEU A 73 -18.59 -10.12 22.24
N SER A 74 -18.54 -10.34 23.55
CA SER A 74 -19.51 -9.80 24.51
C SER A 74 -18.81 -9.00 25.60
N SER A 75 -18.99 -7.68 25.62
CA SER A 75 -18.44 -6.84 26.69
C SER A 75 -19.37 -6.81 27.91
N THR A 76 -18.81 -6.41 29.05
CA THR A 76 -19.56 -6.03 30.26
C THR A 76 -19.35 -4.54 30.53
N GLY A 77 -19.82 -4.00 31.66
CA GLY A 77 -19.51 -2.63 32.06
C GLY A 77 -18.07 -2.40 32.54
N GLN A 78 -17.24 -3.45 32.62
CA GLN A 78 -15.85 -3.37 33.09
C GLN A 78 -14.85 -4.14 32.23
N GLN A 79 -15.31 -5.07 31.40
CA GLN A 79 -14.45 -5.95 30.61
C GLN A 79 -14.79 -5.83 29.14
N HIS A 80 -13.74 -5.60 28.35
CA HIS A 80 -13.82 -5.37 26.91
C HIS A 80 -12.94 -6.39 26.18
N PRO A 81 -13.52 -7.33 25.42
CA PRO A 81 -12.75 -8.32 24.68
C PRO A 81 -12.04 -7.70 23.47
N ALA A 82 -10.89 -8.27 23.12
CA ALA A 82 -10.13 -7.89 21.94
C ALA A 82 -9.42 -9.09 21.32
N ILE A 83 -9.15 -9.03 20.00
CA ILE A 83 -8.48 -10.09 19.25
C ILE A 83 -7.39 -9.47 18.37
N LEU A 84 -6.20 -10.09 18.35
CA LEU A 84 -5.11 -9.76 17.43
C LEU A 84 -4.95 -10.85 16.36
N PHE A 85 -5.05 -10.44 15.11
CA PHE A 85 -4.94 -11.29 13.92
C PHE A 85 -3.57 -11.14 13.24
N ASP A 86 -3.07 -12.23 12.65
CA ASP A 86 -1.92 -12.26 11.75
C ASP A 86 -2.37 -12.72 10.35
N PHE A 87 -2.09 -11.91 9.33
CA PHE A 87 -2.38 -12.21 7.93
C PHE A 87 -1.24 -12.95 7.21
N GLY A 88 -0.13 -13.21 7.92
CA GLY A 88 0.98 -14.06 7.49
C GLY A 88 2.07 -13.34 6.71
N LYS A 89 1.77 -12.19 6.11
CA LYS A 89 2.71 -11.35 5.38
C LYS A 89 2.31 -9.88 5.47
N GLU A 90 3.26 -9.02 5.13
CA GLU A 90 3.06 -7.58 5.04
C GLU A 90 2.12 -7.23 3.86
N LEU A 91 1.20 -6.30 4.04
CA LEU A 91 0.16 -5.95 3.06
C LEU A 91 -0.05 -4.43 3.04
N GLN A 92 -0.31 -3.87 1.86
CA GLN A 92 -0.89 -2.52 1.74
C GLN A 92 -2.40 -2.65 1.59
N GLY A 93 -3.17 -1.96 2.44
CA GLY A 93 -4.57 -1.65 2.19
C GLY A 93 -5.35 -1.51 3.49
N GLY A 94 -6.44 -2.23 3.64
CA GLY A 94 -7.36 -2.04 4.77
C GLY A 94 -7.96 -3.34 5.28
N LEU A 95 -9.04 -3.23 6.05
CA LEU A 95 -9.84 -4.35 6.51
C LEU A 95 -11.24 -4.28 5.90
N GLN A 96 -11.78 -5.44 5.56
CA GLN A 96 -13.20 -5.64 5.36
C GLN A 96 -13.77 -6.44 6.54
N ILE A 97 -14.78 -5.86 7.19
CA ILE A 97 -15.44 -6.39 8.37
C ILE A 97 -16.87 -6.76 7.98
N VAL A 98 -17.22 -8.04 8.11
CA VAL A 98 -18.57 -8.54 7.87
C VAL A 98 -19.21 -8.84 9.22
N THR A 99 -20.30 -8.16 9.51
CA THR A 99 -21.01 -8.31 10.79
C THR A 99 -22.21 -9.26 10.68
N GLY A 100 -22.53 -9.88 11.81
CA GLY A 100 -23.70 -10.72 11.98
C GLY A 100 -24.92 -9.94 12.47
N MET A 101 -25.87 -10.68 13.03
CA MET A 101 -27.19 -10.18 13.40
C MET A 101 -27.41 -10.29 14.92
N PRO A 102 -26.71 -9.52 15.78
CA PRO A 102 -26.98 -9.52 17.21
C PRO A 102 -28.40 -9.01 17.51
N ALA A 103 -28.88 -9.25 18.73
CA ALA A 103 -30.25 -8.86 19.12
C ALA A 103 -30.47 -7.34 19.08
N SER A 104 -29.42 -6.56 19.39
CA SER A 104 -29.45 -5.10 19.23
C SER A 104 -29.13 -4.72 17.79
N HIS A 105 -29.91 -3.80 17.23
CA HIS A 105 -29.68 -3.21 15.91
C HIS A 105 -28.79 -1.96 15.95
N ALA A 106 -28.36 -1.53 17.14
CA ALA A 106 -27.47 -0.39 17.28
C ALA A 106 -26.10 -0.71 16.65
N PRO A 107 -25.48 0.24 15.92
CA PRO A 107 -24.08 0.10 15.53
C PRO A 107 -23.20 -0.11 16.75
N VAL A 108 -22.16 -0.94 16.60
CA VAL A 108 -21.24 -1.27 17.69
C VAL A 108 -19.90 -0.58 17.47
N THR A 109 -19.37 0.08 18.50
CA THR A 109 -18.10 0.79 18.46
C THR A 109 -16.93 -0.16 18.69
N ILE A 110 -15.96 -0.14 17.78
CA ILE A 110 -14.70 -0.88 17.87
C ILE A 110 -13.50 0.03 17.69
N ARG A 111 -12.37 -0.33 18.29
CA ARG A 111 -11.04 0.21 17.95
C ARG A 111 -10.36 -0.76 16.99
N VAL A 112 -9.75 -0.22 15.95
CA VAL A 112 -8.90 -0.98 15.02
C VAL A 112 -7.48 -0.48 15.17
N ARG A 113 -6.54 -1.40 15.36
CA ARG A 113 -5.10 -1.11 15.41
C ARG A 113 -4.34 -1.99 14.44
N LEU A 114 -3.75 -1.37 13.43
CA LEU A 114 -2.91 -2.00 12.43
C LEU A 114 -1.44 -1.93 12.85
N GLY A 115 -0.63 -2.88 12.40
CA GLY A 115 0.81 -2.85 12.61
C GLY A 115 1.57 -3.84 11.73
N GLU A 116 2.81 -3.48 11.38
CA GLU A 116 3.80 -4.35 10.71
C GLU A 116 4.36 -5.40 11.68
N SER A 117 4.24 -5.13 13.00
CA SER A 117 4.65 -6.02 14.08
C SER A 117 3.56 -6.20 15.14
N VAL A 118 3.63 -7.31 15.89
CA VAL A 118 2.78 -7.53 17.07
C VAL A 118 2.95 -6.42 18.09
N SER A 119 4.18 -5.99 18.36
CA SER A 119 4.46 -4.91 19.31
C SER A 119 3.76 -3.61 18.92
N GLU A 120 3.82 -3.24 17.63
CA GLU A 120 3.17 -2.05 17.12
C GLU A 120 1.65 -2.16 17.24
N ALA A 121 1.03 -3.24 16.76
CA ALA A 121 -0.42 -3.43 16.85
C ALA A 121 -0.97 -3.46 18.28
N MET A 122 -0.10 -3.67 19.28
CA MET A 122 -0.45 -3.75 20.70
C MET A 122 -0.22 -2.46 21.48
N CYS A 123 0.60 -1.53 20.99
CA CYS A 123 0.83 -0.25 21.68
C CYS A 123 -0.21 0.81 21.30
N ASP A 124 -0.39 1.77 22.20
CA ASP A 124 -1.08 3.02 21.89
C ASP A 124 -0.20 3.92 21.01
N ILE A 125 -0.78 4.98 20.49
CA ILE A 125 -0.04 5.99 19.74
C ILE A 125 0.93 6.69 20.69
N ASP A 126 2.22 6.58 20.40
CA ASP A 126 3.26 7.39 21.02
C ASP A 126 4.35 7.76 19.99
N GLU A 127 5.05 8.87 20.26
CA GLU A 127 6.14 9.36 19.41
C GLU A 127 7.46 8.60 19.65
N VAL A 128 7.54 7.81 20.73
CA VAL A 128 8.79 7.20 21.21
C VAL A 128 9.07 5.85 20.52
N ASN A 129 8.03 5.03 20.34
CA ASN A 129 8.12 3.69 19.77
C ASN A 129 7.88 3.68 18.25
N GLY A 130 7.64 4.85 17.64
CA GLY A 130 7.42 5.01 16.19
C GLY A 130 6.05 4.52 15.72
N ALA A 131 5.13 4.22 16.64
CA ALA A 131 3.79 3.69 16.37
C ALA A 131 2.76 4.81 16.19
N THR A 132 3.05 5.74 15.28
CA THR A 132 2.25 6.96 15.04
C THR A 132 1.18 6.75 13.96
N ASN A 133 0.32 7.75 13.77
CA ASN A 133 -0.65 7.82 12.66
C ASN A 133 -0.13 8.71 11.50
N ASP A 134 1.19 8.86 11.38
CA ASP A 134 1.78 9.69 10.33
C ASP A 134 1.65 8.98 8.98
N HIS A 135 1.20 9.70 7.95
CA HIS A 135 1.03 9.26 6.55
C HIS A 135 0.01 8.12 6.31
N ALA A 136 -0.33 7.34 7.34
CA ALA A 136 -1.43 6.39 7.34
C ALA A 136 -2.05 6.26 8.74
N MET A 137 -3.39 6.16 8.78
CA MET A 137 -4.10 5.86 10.02
C MET A 137 -3.95 4.37 10.33
N ARG A 138 -3.24 4.05 11.41
CA ARG A 138 -3.14 2.69 11.94
C ARG A 138 -4.06 2.43 13.13
N ASP A 139 -4.36 3.46 13.92
CA ASP A 139 -5.12 3.36 15.16
C ASP A 139 -6.29 4.33 15.15
N PHE A 140 -7.51 3.80 15.15
CA PHE A 140 -8.74 4.57 15.02
C PHE A 140 -9.95 3.84 15.59
N VAL A 141 -10.98 4.61 15.93
CA VAL A 141 -12.26 4.12 16.42
C VAL A 141 -13.34 4.29 15.35
N ILE A 142 -14.13 3.25 15.13
CA ILE A 142 -15.22 3.21 14.15
C ILE A 142 -16.44 2.49 14.72
N SER A 143 -17.60 2.71 14.12
CA SER A 143 -18.81 1.93 14.39
C SER A 143 -19.07 0.96 13.24
N VAL A 144 -19.30 -0.30 13.55
CA VAL A 144 -19.68 -1.33 12.57
C VAL A 144 -21.19 -1.51 12.52
N PRO A 145 -21.78 -1.71 11.33
CA PRO A 145 -23.22 -1.82 11.16
C PRO A 145 -23.74 -3.16 11.70
N TRP A 146 -25.04 -3.21 11.97
CA TRP A 146 -25.76 -4.47 12.13
C TRP A 146 -25.94 -5.14 10.76
N LEU A 147 -25.57 -6.43 10.64
CA LEU A 147 -25.75 -7.24 9.44
C LEU A 147 -25.25 -6.57 8.15
N GLY A 148 -24.01 -6.10 8.16
CA GLY A 148 -23.45 -5.32 7.06
C GLY A 148 -22.01 -5.66 6.75
N VAL A 149 -21.45 -4.88 5.82
CA VAL A 149 -20.06 -4.94 5.39
C VAL A 149 -19.49 -3.55 5.49
N LEU A 150 -18.36 -3.41 6.18
CA LEU A 150 -17.61 -2.16 6.27
C LEU A 150 -16.19 -2.39 5.78
N GLU A 151 -15.69 -1.49 4.95
CA GLU A 151 -14.28 -1.42 4.57
C GLU A 151 -13.64 -0.21 5.25
N VAL A 152 -12.49 -0.39 5.88
CA VAL A 152 -11.82 0.64 6.67
C VAL A 152 -10.30 0.52 6.60
N GLY A 153 -9.60 1.63 6.85
CA GLY A 153 -8.14 1.69 6.84
C GLY A 153 -7.59 1.90 5.43
N ASN A 154 -6.30 2.22 5.39
CA ASN A 154 -5.48 2.34 4.19
C ASN A 154 -4.03 2.51 4.68
N SER A 155 -3.38 1.43 5.09
CA SER A 155 -2.05 1.40 5.72
C SER A 155 -1.26 0.16 5.28
N GLY A 156 0.06 0.22 5.46
CA GLY A 156 0.89 -0.98 5.56
C GLY A 156 0.63 -1.69 6.88
N PHE A 157 0.34 -2.99 6.83
CA PHE A 157 0.24 -3.85 8.01
C PHE A 157 0.35 -5.34 7.67
N ARG A 158 0.75 -6.12 8.68
CA ARG A 158 0.60 -7.58 8.73
C ARG A 158 -0.38 -8.03 9.81
N PHE A 159 -0.50 -7.24 10.88
CA PHE A 159 -1.30 -7.55 12.05
C PHE A 159 -2.43 -6.53 12.22
N ALA A 160 -3.59 -7.01 12.68
CA ALA A 160 -4.72 -6.16 13.02
C ALA A 160 -5.32 -6.57 14.35
N ARG A 161 -5.48 -5.62 15.27
CA ARG A 161 -6.17 -5.78 16.54
C ARG A 161 -7.55 -5.12 16.48
N ILE A 162 -8.56 -5.84 16.95
CA ILE A 162 -9.94 -5.37 17.06
C ILE A 162 -10.32 -5.39 18.54
N ASP A 163 -10.66 -4.24 19.10
CA ASP A 163 -11.14 -4.08 20.47
C ASP A 163 -12.63 -3.68 20.46
N LEU A 164 -13.48 -4.39 21.21
CA LEU A 164 -14.87 -4.00 21.43
C LEU A 164 -14.93 -2.92 22.52
N LEU A 165 -15.40 -1.70 22.21
CA LEU A 165 -15.33 -0.58 23.15
C LEU A 165 -16.63 -0.32 23.93
N ASP A 166 -17.78 -0.62 23.35
CA ASP A 166 -19.06 -0.34 24.00
C ASP A 166 -19.25 -1.20 25.26
N ASP A 167 -19.86 -0.64 26.29
CA ASP A 167 -20.23 -1.36 27.52
C ASP A 167 -21.46 -2.22 27.32
N SER A 168 -21.43 -3.45 27.87
CA SER A 168 -22.57 -4.38 27.84
C SER A 168 -23.13 -4.62 26.42
N ALA A 169 -22.23 -4.67 25.44
CA ALA A 169 -22.55 -4.82 24.02
C ALA A 169 -22.16 -6.20 23.50
N GLU A 170 -22.77 -6.58 22.38
CA GLU A 170 -22.49 -7.83 21.70
C GLU A 170 -22.20 -7.57 20.23
N LEU A 171 -20.98 -7.93 19.82
CA LEU A 171 -20.53 -7.84 18.44
C LEU A 171 -20.49 -9.24 17.82
N HIS A 172 -21.17 -9.40 16.69
CA HIS A 172 -21.05 -10.60 15.86
C HIS A 172 -20.17 -10.30 14.65
N LEU A 173 -19.06 -10.99 14.54
CA LEU A 173 -18.15 -10.96 13.40
C LEU A 173 -18.28 -12.25 12.61
N LYS A 174 -18.66 -12.16 11.35
CA LYS A 174 -18.64 -13.29 10.43
C LYS A 174 -17.29 -13.44 9.76
N GLU A 175 -16.73 -12.33 9.32
CA GLU A 175 -15.45 -12.31 8.62
C GLU A 175 -14.69 -11.04 9.01
N ILE A 176 -13.37 -11.19 9.17
CA ILE A 176 -12.39 -10.10 9.16
C ILE A 176 -11.40 -10.46 8.07
N ARG A 177 -11.29 -9.63 7.03
CA ARG A 177 -10.41 -9.89 5.90
C ARG A 177 -9.51 -8.68 5.66
N ALA A 178 -8.24 -8.89 5.39
CA ALA A 178 -7.40 -7.83 4.86
C ALA A 178 -7.79 -7.59 3.39
N ILE A 179 -7.83 -6.32 3.01
CA ILE A 179 -7.91 -5.84 1.64
C ILE A 179 -6.47 -5.53 1.25
N SER A 180 -5.86 -6.33 0.39
CA SER A 180 -4.53 -6.07 -0.18
C SER A 180 -4.68 -5.35 -1.52
N ILE A 181 -4.05 -4.19 -1.67
CA ILE A 181 -4.11 -3.33 -2.86
C ILE A 181 -2.72 -3.22 -3.48
N PHE A 182 -2.57 -3.66 -4.73
CA PHE A 182 -1.30 -3.71 -5.44
C PHE A 182 -1.49 -3.70 -6.96
N GLN A 183 -0.42 -3.45 -7.72
CA GLN A 183 -0.45 -3.49 -9.18
C GLN A 183 -0.48 -4.95 -9.66
N ASP A 184 -1.49 -5.37 -10.44
CA ASP A 184 -1.50 -6.73 -10.99
C ASP A 184 -0.50 -6.86 -12.16
N ILE A 185 0.75 -7.13 -11.82
CA ILE A 185 1.87 -7.20 -12.77
C ILE A 185 2.66 -8.51 -12.65
N PRO A 186 3.14 -9.07 -13.77
CA PRO A 186 3.90 -10.30 -13.75
C PRO A 186 5.34 -10.08 -13.24
N TYR A 187 5.83 -11.02 -12.44
CA TYR A 187 7.24 -11.16 -12.09
C TYR A 187 7.98 -11.78 -13.28
N LYS A 188 8.57 -10.95 -14.13
CA LYS A 188 9.28 -11.37 -15.36
C LYS A 188 10.70 -11.85 -15.07
N GLY A 189 11.37 -11.19 -14.13
CA GLY A 189 12.67 -11.59 -13.64
C GLY A 189 12.55 -12.62 -12.52
N SER A 190 13.52 -13.52 -12.44
CA SER A 190 13.58 -14.53 -11.39
C SER A 190 15.02 -14.83 -11.02
N PHE A 191 15.24 -15.15 -9.74
CA PHE A 191 16.52 -15.67 -9.25
C PHE A 191 16.26 -16.91 -8.40
N ARG A 192 17.13 -17.91 -8.54
CA ARG A 192 17.15 -19.09 -7.68
C ARG A 192 18.55 -19.67 -7.64
N CYS A 193 18.99 -20.06 -6.44
CA CYS A 193 20.21 -20.79 -6.22
C CYS A 193 20.00 -21.94 -5.22
N ASN A 194 21.07 -22.64 -4.89
CA ASN A 194 21.08 -23.74 -3.92
C ASN A 194 21.04 -23.26 -2.45
N ASP A 195 21.20 -21.96 -2.20
CA ASP A 195 21.03 -21.36 -0.88
C ASP A 195 19.60 -20.84 -0.72
N GLU A 196 18.83 -21.49 0.15
CA GLU A 196 17.43 -21.14 0.36
C GLU A 196 17.25 -19.79 1.06
N ARG A 197 18.21 -19.36 1.87
CA ARG A 197 18.16 -18.04 2.50
C ARG A 197 18.31 -16.94 1.45
N LEU A 198 19.19 -17.11 0.46
CA LEU A 198 19.32 -16.16 -0.64
C LEU A 198 18.06 -16.12 -1.52
N ASN A 199 17.42 -17.28 -1.74
CA ASN A 199 16.14 -17.35 -2.46
C ASN A 199 15.07 -16.52 -1.72
N GLN A 200 14.96 -16.68 -0.40
CA GLN A 200 14.02 -15.92 0.43
C GLN A 200 14.33 -14.43 0.44
N ILE A 201 15.61 -14.03 0.52
CA ILE A 201 16.01 -12.61 0.43
C ILE A 201 15.54 -12.00 -0.90
N TRP A 202 15.72 -12.70 -2.01
CA TRP A 202 15.27 -12.22 -3.32
C TRP A 202 13.75 -12.06 -3.38
N GLN A 203 13.00 -13.07 -2.90
CA GLN A 203 11.53 -13.01 -2.90
C GLN A 203 11.01 -11.87 -2.01
N THR A 204 11.59 -11.70 -0.82
CA THR A 204 11.23 -10.62 0.09
C THR A 204 11.52 -9.26 -0.53
N GLY A 205 12.72 -9.04 -1.09
CA GLY A 205 13.06 -7.76 -1.73
C GLY A 205 12.15 -7.42 -2.91
N ALA A 206 11.85 -8.41 -3.75
CA ALA A 206 10.93 -8.25 -4.87
C ALA A 206 9.49 -7.93 -4.40
N TYR A 207 9.03 -8.59 -3.34
CA TYR A 207 7.70 -8.34 -2.76
C TYR A 207 7.61 -6.98 -2.06
N THR A 208 8.65 -6.55 -1.34
CA THR A 208 8.72 -5.23 -0.71
C THR A 208 8.57 -4.11 -1.75
N VAL A 209 9.33 -4.16 -2.84
CA VAL A 209 9.21 -3.16 -3.91
C VAL A 209 7.83 -3.24 -4.59
N HIS A 210 7.28 -4.44 -4.77
CA HIS A 210 5.93 -4.58 -5.31
C HIS A 210 4.86 -3.91 -4.44
N LEU A 211 4.94 -4.05 -3.12
CA LEU A 211 4.05 -3.37 -2.19
C LEU A 211 4.16 -1.84 -2.31
N ASN A 212 5.37 -1.34 -2.52
CA ASN A 212 5.66 0.08 -2.73
C ASN A 212 5.20 0.62 -4.09
N MET A 213 5.00 -0.25 -5.10
CA MET A 213 4.47 0.13 -6.42
C MET A 213 2.95 0.36 -6.34
N GLN A 214 2.55 1.60 -6.10
CA GLN A 214 1.15 2.03 -6.01
C GLN A 214 0.79 2.86 -7.25
N ASP A 215 0.07 3.99 -7.13
CA ASP A 215 -0.10 4.92 -8.26
C ASP A 215 1.22 5.57 -8.69
N TYR A 216 2.11 5.69 -7.71
CA TYR A 216 3.52 6.06 -7.79
C TYR A 216 4.30 5.02 -6.99
N ILE A 217 5.62 4.97 -7.14
CA ILE A 217 6.45 4.16 -6.25
C ILE A 217 6.77 4.94 -4.97
N TRP A 218 6.46 4.35 -3.83
CA TRP A 218 6.63 4.91 -2.50
C TRP A 218 7.84 4.32 -1.79
N ASP A 219 8.47 5.06 -0.89
CA ASP A 219 9.52 4.57 0.02
C ASP A 219 9.03 3.43 0.95
N GLY A 220 7.80 3.52 1.45
CA GLY A 220 7.23 2.56 2.38
C GLY A 220 5.71 2.62 2.41
N ILE A 221 5.05 1.46 2.60
CA ILE A 221 3.58 1.36 2.53
C ILE A 221 2.84 1.83 3.78
N LYS A 222 3.48 1.81 4.95
CA LYS A 222 2.94 2.39 6.19
C LYS A 222 3.32 3.87 6.27
N ARG A 223 4.61 4.16 6.17
CA ARG A 223 5.23 5.48 6.27
C ARG A 223 6.52 5.50 5.44
N ASP A 224 6.85 6.56 4.70
CA ASP A 224 6.12 7.83 4.54
C ASP A 224 5.08 7.81 3.40
N ARG A 225 5.08 6.80 2.53
CA ARG A 225 4.18 6.73 1.36
C ARG A 225 4.42 7.87 0.37
N LEU A 226 5.68 8.30 0.25
CA LEU A 226 6.10 9.44 -0.57
C LEU A 226 7.11 8.98 -1.62
N VAL A 227 7.24 9.78 -2.68
CA VAL A 227 8.24 9.55 -3.73
C VAL A 227 9.57 10.17 -3.30
N TRP A 228 10.37 9.40 -2.57
CA TRP A 228 11.72 9.79 -2.17
C TRP A 228 12.78 9.32 -3.17
N ILE A 229 13.59 10.25 -3.70
CA ILE A 229 14.46 9.95 -4.85
C ILE A 229 15.68 9.10 -4.53
N ARG A 230 16.22 9.19 -3.30
CA ARG A 230 17.30 8.28 -2.91
C ARG A 230 16.83 6.84 -2.88
N ASP A 231 15.63 6.61 -2.33
CA ASP A 231 14.96 5.32 -2.24
C ASP A 231 14.59 4.81 -3.65
N LEU A 232 14.22 5.74 -4.54
CA LEU A 232 13.87 5.44 -5.92
C LEU A 232 14.99 4.75 -6.70
N HIS A 233 16.28 5.01 -6.44
CA HIS A 233 17.37 4.35 -7.20
C HIS A 233 17.38 2.82 -7.03
N PRO A 234 17.54 2.25 -5.82
CA PRO A 234 17.47 0.81 -5.63
C PRO A 234 16.09 0.23 -6.00
N GLU A 235 15.01 0.97 -5.79
CA GLU A 235 13.67 0.54 -6.18
C GLU A 235 13.51 0.42 -7.70
N VAL A 236 13.93 1.42 -8.47
CA VAL A 236 13.90 1.39 -9.95
C VAL A 236 14.73 0.23 -10.48
N MET A 237 15.89 -0.02 -9.90
CA MET A 237 16.73 -1.16 -10.29
C MET A 237 16.03 -2.50 -10.01
N THR A 238 15.32 -2.60 -8.89
CA THR A 238 14.49 -3.78 -8.58
C THR A 238 13.33 -3.90 -9.56
N VAL A 239 12.60 -2.81 -9.85
CA VAL A 239 11.50 -2.81 -10.81
C VAL A 239 11.95 -3.26 -12.18
N ASN A 240 13.04 -2.68 -12.68
CA ASN A 240 13.63 -3.04 -13.96
C ASN A 240 14.03 -4.53 -14.03
N THR A 241 14.58 -5.07 -12.94
CA THR A 241 15.08 -6.45 -12.88
C THR A 241 13.96 -7.47 -12.70
N VAL A 242 12.92 -7.16 -11.91
CA VAL A 242 11.86 -8.10 -11.52
C VAL A 242 10.62 -7.96 -12.41
N PHE A 243 10.16 -6.75 -12.69
CA PHE A 243 8.88 -6.49 -13.37
C PHE A 243 9.07 -5.98 -14.82
N GLY A 244 10.26 -5.45 -15.12
CA GLY A 244 10.56 -4.76 -16.38
C GLY A 244 9.94 -3.35 -16.40
N TYR A 245 9.54 -2.88 -17.58
CA TYR A 245 8.86 -1.58 -17.69
C TYR A 245 7.58 -1.54 -16.86
N ASN A 246 7.45 -0.50 -16.04
CA ASN A 246 6.21 -0.11 -15.38
C ASN A 246 6.11 1.42 -15.36
N GLU A 247 4.93 1.93 -15.67
CA GLU A 247 4.60 3.36 -15.74
C GLU A 247 4.73 4.13 -14.43
N VAL A 248 4.69 3.46 -13.27
CA VAL A 248 4.88 4.13 -11.97
C VAL A 248 6.24 4.80 -11.87
N ILE A 249 7.26 4.29 -12.58
CA ILE A 249 8.61 4.87 -12.57
C ILE A 249 8.66 6.24 -13.25
N PRO A 250 8.32 6.39 -14.55
CA PRO A 250 8.31 7.71 -15.18
C PRO A 250 7.31 8.66 -14.50
N LYS A 251 6.15 8.18 -14.04
CA LYS A 251 5.20 8.99 -13.25
C LYS A 251 5.86 9.57 -11.99
N SER A 252 6.60 8.76 -11.23
CA SER A 252 7.31 9.21 -10.02
C SER A 252 8.45 10.18 -10.32
N LEU A 253 9.23 9.92 -11.37
CA LEU A 253 10.32 10.80 -11.81
C LEU A 253 9.81 12.16 -12.27
N ASP A 254 8.67 12.20 -12.96
CA ASP A 254 8.04 13.44 -13.41
C ASP A 254 7.40 14.19 -12.23
N LEU A 255 6.74 13.48 -11.31
CA LEU A 255 6.11 14.10 -10.14
C LEU A 255 7.11 14.90 -9.30
N ILE A 256 8.28 14.33 -8.98
CA ILE A 256 9.26 15.06 -8.17
C ILE A 256 9.80 16.28 -8.91
N ARG A 257 10.07 16.15 -10.22
CA ARG A 257 10.59 17.21 -11.07
C ARG A 257 9.63 18.39 -11.10
N ASP A 258 8.35 18.10 -11.30
CA ASP A 258 7.31 19.13 -11.41
C ASP A 258 6.99 19.76 -10.05
N SER A 259 7.14 19.00 -8.97
CA SER A 259 6.91 19.48 -7.61
C SER A 259 8.08 20.31 -7.06
N THR A 260 9.25 20.24 -7.68
CA THR A 260 10.47 20.94 -7.24
C THR A 260 11.08 21.77 -8.38
N PRO A 261 10.41 22.86 -8.80
CA PRO A 261 10.91 23.71 -9.86
C PRO A 261 12.25 24.35 -9.45
N LEU A 262 13.19 24.41 -10.38
CA LEU A 262 14.47 25.08 -10.19
C LEU A 262 14.27 26.54 -9.72
N PRO A 263 15.13 27.06 -8.83
CA PRO A 263 16.39 26.47 -8.37
C PRO A 263 16.27 25.59 -7.12
N GLN A 264 15.08 25.05 -6.82
CA GLN A 264 14.91 24.13 -5.69
C GLN A 264 15.57 22.79 -5.96
N TRP A 265 16.10 22.15 -4.91
CA TRP A 265 16.54 20.77 -4.97
C TRP A 265 15.34 19.83 -4.80
N MET A 266 15.44 18.62 -5.34
CA MET A 266 14.47 17.52 -5.16
C MET A 266 14.50 17.01 -3.72
N THR A 267 13.91 17.79 -2.81
CA THR A 267 14.03 17.70 -1.35
C THR A 267 15.44 17.98 -0.81
N MET A 268 16.47 17.41 -1.44
CA MET A 268 17.87 17.51 -1.04
C MET A 268 18.79 17.56 -2.28
N CYS A 269 19.96 18.17 -2.16
CA CYS A 269 20.89 18.28 -3.29
C CYS A 269 21.39 16.91 -3.77
N THR A 270 21.67 15.98 -2.83
CA THR A 270 22.10 14.61 -3.16
C THR A 270 21.01 13.82 -3.89
N TYR A 271 19.74 14.09 -3.58
CA TYR A 271 18.58 13.46 -4.23
C TYR A 271 18.43 13.93 -5.68
N SER A 272 18.72 15.20 -5.95
CA SER A 272 18.75 15.73 -7.31
C SER A 272 19.85 15.06 -8.16
N LEU A 273 20.99 14.72 -7.56
CA LEU A 273 22.03 13.94 -8.23
C LEU A 273 21.57 12.50 -8.51
N TRP A 274 20.90 11.86 -7.55
CA TRP A 274 20.29 10.54 -7.77
C TRP A 274 19.27 10.55 -8.89
N TRP A 275 18.44 11.58 -9.01
CA TRP A 275 17.48 11.70 -10.10
C TRP A 275 18.18 11.65 -11.47
N ILE A 276 19.30 12.37 -11.64
CA ILE A 276 20.10 12.35 -12.88
C ILE A 276 20.63 10.94 -13.16
N LEU A 277 21.13 10.24 -12.15
CA LEU A 277 21.63 8.86 -12.30
C LEU A 277 20.52 7.89 -12.67
N ILE A 278 19.34 8.04 -12.06
CA ILE A 278 18.16 7.22 -12.38
C ILE A 278 17.72 7.44 -13.83
N GLN A 279 17.72 8.67 -14.34
CA GLN A 279 17.39 8.94 -15.74
C GLN A 279 18.32 8.18 -16.70
N ARG A 280 19.63 8.17 -16.41
CA ARG A 280 20.61 7.39 -17.18
C ARG A 280 20.32 5.89 -17.09
N ASP A 281 20.22 5.36 -15.86
CA ASP A 281 20.09 3.92 -15.64
C ASP A 281 18.77 3.40 -16.22
N TRP A 282 17.67 4.13 -16.02
CA TRP A 282 16.38 3.77 -16.61
C TRP A 282 16.41 3.77 -18.14
N TYR A 283 17.07 4.75 -18.77
CA TYR A 283 17.29 4.72 -20.23
C TYR A 283 18.11 3.50 -20.67
N LEU A 284 19.18 3.16 -19.95
CA LEU A 284 20.01 1.99 -20.29
C LEU A 284 19.22 0.67 -20.16
N TYR A 285 18.27 0.59 -19.24
CA TYR A 285 17.42 -0.59 -19.05
C TYR A 285 16.26 -0.67 -20.06
N GLN A 286 15.59 0.46 -20.31
CA GLN A 286 14.33 0.48 -21.08
C GLN A 286 14.51 0.90 -22.54
N GLY A 287 15.63 1.55 -22.89
CA GLY A 287 15.91 2.07 -24.23
C GLY A 287 14.97 3.19 -24.69
N ASN A 288 14.16 3.77 -23.78
CA ASN A 288 13.18 4.79 -24.13
C ASN A 288 13.83 6.17 -24.28
N LEU A 289 14.39 6.41 -25.47
CA LEU A 289 15.05 7.67 -25.82
C LEU A 289 14.08 8.85 -25.86
N ASP A 290 12.82 8.62 -26.23
CA ASP A 290 11.84 9.68 -26.39
C ASP A 290 11.46 10.28 -25.03
N TYR A 291 11.22 9.44 -24.02
CA TYR A 291 11.07 9.92 -22.64
C TYR A 291 12.31 10.70 -22.16
N LEU A 292 13.52 10.18 -22.38
CA LEU A 292 14.74 10.88 -21.95
C LEU A 292 14.90 12.26 -22.62
N LYS A 293 14.46 12.40 -23.88
CA LYS A 293 14.48 13.70 -24.57
C LYS A 293 13.50 14.70 -23.95
N GLU A 294 12.36 14.25 -23.45
CA GLU A 294 11.41 15.12 -22.71
C GLU A 294 12.07 15.70 -21.45
N GLN A 295 12.93 14.91 -20.78
CA GLN A 295 13.64 15.33 -19.58
C GLN A 295 14.84 16.26 -19.85
N LYS A 296 15.29 16.38 -21.10
CA LYS A 296 16.55 17.04 -21.48
C LYS A 296 16.63 18.48 -20.97
N GLY A 297 15.55 19.26 -21.10
CA GLY A 297 15.54 20.66 -20.68
C GLY A 297 15.86 20.79 -19.19
N HIS A 298 15.09 20.10 -18.35
CA HIS A 298 15.30 20.10 -16.91
C HIS A 298 16.68 19.52 -16.52
N LEU A 299 17.14 18.45 -17.16
CA LEU A 299 18.48 17.88 -16.93
C LEU A 299 19.59 18.91 -17.18
N CYS A 300 19.52 19.65 -18.29
CA CYS A 300 20.51 20.68 -18.61
C CYS A 300 20.51 21.81 -17.58
N ASP A 301 19.34 22.31 -17.19
CA ASP A 301 19.21 23.43 -16.25
C ASP A 301 19.62 23.01 -14.83
N LEU A 302 19.28 21.79 -14.40
CA LEU A 302 19.71 21.22 -13.13
C LEU A 302 21.24 21.04 -13.08
N LEU A 303 21.85 20.56 -14.16
CA LEU A 303 23.32 20.45 -14.26
C LEU A 303 23.99 21.83 -14.17
N GLN A 304 23.43 22.86 -14.81
CA GLN A 304 23.93 24.23 -14.68
C GLN A 304 23.85 24.71 -13.21
N LEU A 305 22.72 24.45 -12.53
CA LEU A 305 22.58 24.78 -11.11
C LEU A 305 23.63 24.05 -10.26
N ILE A 306 23.85 22.76 -10.47
CA ILE A 306 24.88 21.98 -9.76
C ILE A 306 26.27 22.55 -10.00
N MET A 307 26.60 22.98 -11.23
CA MET A 307 27.89 23.59 -11.54
C MET A 307 28.14 24.88 -10.75
N THR A 308 27.10 25.64 -10.39
CA THR A 308 27.24 26.81 -9.50
C THR A 308 27.62 26.44 -8.06
N ARG A 309 27.53 25.16 -7.69
CA ARG A 309 27.93 24.60 -6.40
C ARG A 309 29.27 23.88 -6.45
N ILE A 310 30.09 24.12 -7.47
CA ILE A 310 31.46 23.60 -7.57
C ILE A 310 32.43 24.77 -7.36
N GLY A 311 33.33 24.62 -6.39
CA GLY A 311 34.37 25.60 -6.10
C GLY A 311 35.48 25.64 -7.15
N GLU A 312 36.30 26.69 -7.12
CA GLU A 312 37.50 26.82 -7.97
C GLU A 312 38.53 25.70 -7.75
N ASP A 313 38.49 25.04 -6.59
CA ASP A 313 39.27 23.86 -6.21
C ASP A 313 38.71 22.54 -6.78
N GLY A 314 37.57 22.59 -7.49
CA GLY A 314 36.89 21.42 -8.05
C GLY A 314 36.11 20.61 -7.01
N LEU A 315 36.03 21.08 -5.76
CA LEU A 315 35.25 20.45 -4.70
C LEU A 315 33.82 20.99 -4.69
N GLU A 316 32.89 20.19 -4.21
CA GLU A 316 31.53 20.66 -4.00
C GLU A 316 31.47 21.71 -2.88
N LYS A 317 30.57 22.68 -3.02
CA LYS A 317 30.31 23.77 -2.07
C LYS A 317 28.81 23.93 -1.84
N PHE A 318 28.09 22.83 -1.62
CA PHE A 318 26.67 22.88 -1.19
C PHE A 318 26.57 23.52 0.20
N ASN A 319 25.58 24.36 0.46
CA ASN A 319 25.36 24.84 1.82
C ASN A 319 24.84 23.69 2.70
N ASP A 320 25.16 23.67 4.00
CA ASP A 320 24.70 22.59 4.89
C ASP A 320 23.16 22.48 4.94
N ASN A 321 22.45 23.59 4.72
CA ASN A 321 20.99 23.63 4.66
C ASN A 321 20.40 23.13 3.32
N GLU A 322 21.21 22.79 2.32
CA GLU A 322 20.76 22.26 1.02
C GLU A 322 20.56 20.73 1.03
N GLY A 323 20.72 20.08 2.19
CA GLY A 323 20.42 18.65 2.37
C GLY A 323 21.52 17.75 1.79
N ARG A 324 22.61 17.59 2.53
CA ARG A 324 23.72 16.67 2.21
C ARG A 324 23.50 15.27 2.81
N PHE A 325 22.29 14.75 2.74
CA PHE A 325 21.99 13.44 3.31
C PHE A 325 22.64 12.33 2.47
N LEU A 326 23.37 11.45 3.15
CA LEU A 326 23.99 10.27 2.53
C LEU A 326 23.37 8.98 3.07
N ASP A 327 23.22 8.85 4.38
CA ASP A 327 22.72 7.64 5.03
C ASP A 327 22.15 7.91 6.43
N TRP A 328 21.37 6.95 6.95
CA TRP A 328 20.94 6.88 8.35
C TRP A 328 21.89 5.92 9.09
N PRO A 329 22.98 6.41 9.67
CA PRO A 329 24.01 5.51 10.14
C PRO A 329 23.59 4.85 11.46
N SER A 330 23.92 3.56 11.61
CA SER A 330 23.73 2.84 12.89
C SER A 330 24.75 3.26 13.97
N CYS A 331 25.73 4.09 13.61
CA CYS A 331 26.71 4.70 14.50
C CYS A 331 27.00 6.15 14.06
N GLU A 332 27.06 7.09 15.00
CA GLU A 332 27.27 8.51 14.65
C GLU A 332 28.61 8.72 13.93
N ASN A 333 28.55 9.38 12.78
CA ASN A 333 29.72 9.94 12.11
C ASN A 333 29.52 11.47 11.97
N PRO A 334 30.20 12.29 12.79
CA PRO A 334 29.97 13.74 12.86
C PRO A 334 30.14 14.50 11.54
N LEU A 335 30.80 13.91 10.54
CA LEU A 335 31.04 14.52 9.22
C LEU A 335 29.90 14.29 8.21
N TYR A 336 28.99 13.34 8.47
CA TYR A 336 27.96 12.93 7.51
C TYR A 336 26.55 12.81 8.11
N THR A 337 26.39 13.06 9.42
CA THR A 337 25.12 13.02 10.13
C THR A 337 24.38 14.35 10.06
N LYS A 338 23.20 14.36 9.45
CA LYS A 338 22.09 15.20 9.92
C LYS A 338 20.96 14.29 10.33
N SER A 339 20.69 14.24 11.63
CA SER A 339 19.42 13.72 12.13
C SER A 339 18.33 14.71 11.75
N PHE A 340 17.42 14.26 10.90
CA PHE A 340 16.12 14.91 10.75
C PHE A 340 15.19 14.26 11.78
N HIS A 341 14.92 14.99 12.86
CA HIS A 341 13.80 14.70 13.75
C HIS A 341 12.56 15.42 13.24
#